data_AF-A0A662EF90-F1
#
_entry.id   AF-A0A662EF90-F1
#
_cell.length_a   1.000
_cell.length_b   1.000
_cell.length_c   1.000
_cell.angle_alpha   90.00
_cell.angle_beta   90.00
_cell.angle_gamma   90.00
#
_symmetry.space_group_name_H-M   'P 1'
#
loop_
_entity.id
_entity.type
_entity.pdbx_description
1 polymer ?
#
loop_
_entity_poly.entity_id
_entity_poly.type
_entity_poly.pdbx_seq_one_letter_code
_entity_poly.pdbx_strand_id
1 'polypeptide(L)'
;MRAFCGLMAVVAVLGWGAGAEPPEIIPLAQVQPGMAGYGLTVVAGEEPSRFEVEVIGVLDEPGTANDFIIVRVSGEAIARSGGIAQGMSGSPVYLEGKLAGALSRAAMWSAEPERPLGLVTPIEPMLEVLSEFNPPTQPEEPQKLPVPKELEKLGISGVVLCQAPPSQPVGTLLYAWPVQSPIVTQGLSPRTLEVLSQGVSLDLVDHPFLRLRPAWRDGIPGLRGPGVGRIVQAPGGARDDGGARFVPGGAVGVGLLTGDVTIGALGTVTLVDGDALLAFGHPFLFTGRSDYFLTSAHIFDTVAALDAPYKLGTLGASQGAILADRWAA
;
A
#
# COMPACT_ATOMS: atom_id res chain seq x y z
N MET A 1 -9.95 -8.05 68.05
CA MET A 1 -9.83 -7.47 66.70
C MET A 1 -8.89 -8.35 65.89
N ARG A 2 -9.43 -9.12 64.93
CA ARG A 2 -8.63 -10.00 64.05
C ARG A 2 -8.24 -9.19 62.82
N ALA A 3 -6.95 -8.90 62.65
CA ALA A 3 -6.42 -8.24 61.47
C ALA A 3 -6.31 -9.26 60.33
N PHE A 4 -7.05 -9.02 59.25
CA PHE A 4 -7.05 -9.83 58.04
C PHE A 4 -5.98 -9.26 57.11
N CYS A 5 -4.80 -9.89 57.04
CA CYS A 5 -3.77 -9.58 56.05
C CYS A 5 -4.20 -10.17 54.71
N GLY A 6 -4.79 -9.34 53.85
CA GLY A 6 -5.05 -9.69 52.45
C GLY A 6 -3.76 -9.71 51.65
N LEU A 7 -3.37 -10.89 51.19
CA LEU A 7 -2.29 -11.09 50.23
C LEU A 7 -2.81 -10.69 48.83
N MET A 8 -2.47 -9.49 48.35
CA MET A 8 -2.67 -9.15 46.95
C MET A 8 -1.63 -9.89 46.11
N ALA A 9 -2.07 -10.92 45.38
CA ALA A 9 -1.30 -11.49 44.29
C ALA A 9 -1.31 -10.50 43.13
N VAL A 10 -0.21 -9.75 42.96
CA VAL A 10 0.08 -9.02 41.73
C VAL A 10 0.46 -10.06 40.68
N VAL A 11 -0.51 -10.43 39.83
CA VAL A 11 -0.22 -11.14 38.59
C VAL A 11 0.45 -10.13 37.67
N ALA A 12 1.78 -10.17 37.63
CA ALA A 12 2.54 -9.49 36.60
C ALA A 12 2.16 -10.15 35.27
N VAL A 13 1.34 -9.46 34.48
CA VAL A 13 1.15 -9.77 33.07
C VAL A 13 2.49 -9.45 32.40
N LEU A 14 3.32 -10.48 32.24
CA LEU A 14 4.53 -10.41 31.45
C LEU A 14 4.11 -10.07 30.02
N GLY A 15 4.48 -8.87 29.58
CA GLY A 15 4.27 -8.44 28.21
C GLY A 15 4.85 -9.46 27.24
N TRP A 16 4.06 -9.83 26.23
CA TRP A 16 4.48 -10.63 25.10
C TRP A 16 5.45 -9.80 24.24
N GLY A 17 6.68 -9.66 24.71
CA GLY A 17 7.81 -9.21 23.92
C GLY A 17 8.45 -10.42 23.26
N ALA A 18 7.90 -10.85 22.13
CA ALA A 18 8.59 -11.74 21.20
C ALA A 18 8.54 -11.05 19.84
N GLY A 19 9.71 -10.79 19.25
CA GLY A 19 9.78 -10.64 17.80
C GLY A 19 9.22 -11.93 17.24
N ALA A 20 8.04 -11.86 16.61
CA ALA A 20 7.43 -13.01 16.01
C ALA A 20 8.40 -13.55 14.95
N GLU A 21 8.73 -14.84 15.00
CA GLU A 21 9.45 -15.47 13.91
C GLU A 21 8.65 -15.24 12.61
N PRO A 22 9.32 -14.96 11.48
CA PRO A 22 8.63 -14.78 10.22
C PRO A 22 7.76 -16.01 9.95
N PRO A 23 6.51 -15.82 9.50
CA PRO A 23 5.58 -16.93 9.33
C PRO A 23 6.13 -17.90 8.28
N GLU A 24 5.89 -19.19 8.49
CA GLU A 24 6.17 -20.17 7.45
C GLU A 24 5.37 -19.83 6.18
N ILE A 25 5.99 -19.97 5.02
CA ILE A 25 5.38 -19.64 3.72
C ILE A 25 4.87 -20.93 3.06
N ILE A 26 3.68 -20.86 2.46
CA ILE A 26 3.22 -21.90 1.53
C ILE A 26 3.60 -21.47 0.10
N PRO A 27 4.44 -22.25 -0.61
CA PRO A 27 4.75 -21.96 -2.01
C PRO A 27 3.50 -21.97 -2.88
N LEU A 28 3.41 -21.08 -3.86
CA LEU A 28 2.25 -20.97 -4.76
C LEU A 28 1.92 -22.31 -5.44
N ALA A 29 2.94 -23.06 -5.82
CA ALA A 29 2.82 -24.38 -6.44
C ALA A 29 2.14 -25.43 -5.54
N GLN A 30 2.07 -25.21 -4.23
CA GLN A 30 1.37 -26.09 -3.29
C GLN A 30 -0.08 -25.67 -3.07
N VAL A 31 -0.48 -24.46 -3.46
CA VAL A 31 -1.84 -23.95 -3.28
C VAL A 31 -2.79 -24.62 -4.26
N GLN A 32 -3.85 -25.22 -3.73
CA GLN A 32 -4.84 -25.97 -4.52
C GLN A 32 -6.28 -25.50 -4.25
N PRO A 33 -7.18 -25.57 -5.25
CA PRO A 33 -8.61 -25.38 -5.03
C PRO A 33 -9.14 -26.28 -3.90
N GLY A 34 -10.01 -25.72 -3.06
CA GLY A 34 -10.60 -26.39 -1.91
C GLY A 34 -9.80 -26.26 -0.61
N MET A 35 -8.56 -25.71 -0.65
CA MET A 35 -7.83 -25.39 0.57
C MET A 35 -8.58 -24.35 1.41
N ALA A 36 -8.68 -24.62 2.70
CA ALA A 36 -9.27 -23.70 3.67
C ALA A 36 -8.17 -22.96 4.44
N GLY A 37 -8.48 -21.74 4.86
CA GLY A 37 -7.58 -20.90 5.61
C GLY A 37 -8.28 -19.71 6.24
N TYR A 38 -7.49 -18.71 6.60
CA TYR A 38 -8.02 -17.49 7.21
C TYR A 38 -7.20 -16.28 6.79
N GLY A 39 -7.77 -15.10 6.93
CA GLY A 39 -7.02 -13.86 6.85
C GLY A 39 -7.32 -12.93 8.02
N LEU A 40 -6.50 -11.88 8.16
CA LEU A 40 -6.58 -10.93 9.26
C LEU A 40 -6.75 -9.51 8.74
N THR A 41 -7.69 -8.74 9.31
CA THR A 41 -7.88 -7.33 8.94
C THR A 41 -8.57 -6.55 10.06
N VAL A 42 -8.24 -5.27 10.23
CA VAL A 42 -8.97 -4.40 11.17
C VAL A 42 -10.29 -3.90 10.55
N VAL A 43 -11.43 -4.16 11.20
CA VAL A 43 -12.74 -3.63 10.80
C VAL A 43 -13.22 -2.45 11.65
N ALA A 44 -12.71 -2.32 12.88
CA ALA A 44 -12.90 -1.17 13.76
C ALA A 44 -11.82 -1.19 14.85
N GLY A 45 -11.40 -0.01 15.30
CA GLY A 45 -10.30 0.18 16.25
C GLY A 45 -8.94 -0.13 15.61
N GLU A 46 -8.14 -0.93 16.32
CA GLU A 46 -6.76 -1.27 15.97
C GLU A 46 -6.52 -2.79 15.91
N GLU A 47 -7.41 -3.59 16.53
CA GLU A 47 -7.25 -5.03 16.66
C GLU A 47 -7.62 -5.78 15.37
N PRO A 48 -6.72 -6.61 14.81
CA PRO A 48 -7.03 -7.43 13.64
C PRO A 48 -8.14 -8.46 13.96
N SER A 49 -9.16 -8.48 13.12
CA SER A 49 -10.23 -9.48 13.13
C SER A 49 -9.98 -10.55 12.07
N ARG A 50 -10.35 -11.80 12.40
CA ARG A 50 -10.21 -12.94 11.48
C ARG A 50 -11.39 -13.01 10.49
N PHE A 51 -11.10 -13.39 9.26
CA PHE A 51 -12.07 -13.86 8.26
C PHE A 51 -11.66 -15.21 7.70
N GLU A 52 -12.62 -16.01 7.26
CA GLU A 52 -12.36 -17.33 6.68
C GLU A 52 -12.09 -17.22 5.18
N VAL A 53 -11.28 -18.15 4.66
CA VAL A 53 -10.82 -18.19 3.28
C VAL A 53 -10.97 -19.60 2.73
N GLU A 54 -11.50 -19.71 1.51
CA GLU A 54 -11.58 -20.94 0.71
C GLU A 54 -10.94 -20.67 -0.65
N VAL A 55 -9.93 -21.45 -1.05
CA VAL A 55 -9.30 -21.32 -2.36
C VAL A 55 -10.23 -21.87 -3.44
N ILE A 56 -10.53 -21.05 -4.44
CA ILE A 56 -11.37 -21.42 -5.58
C ILE A 56 -10.52 -21.80 -6.79
N GLY A 57 -9.38 -21.14 -6.95
CA GLY A 57 -8.48 -21.32 -8.08
C GLY A 57 -7.16 -20.62 -7.88
N VAL A 58 -6.19 -20.96 -8.72
CA VAL A 58 -4.92 -20.26 -8.84
C VAL A 58 -4.77 -19.87 -10.30
N LEU A 59 -4.56 -18.58 -10.54
CA LEU A 59 -4.10 -18.07 -11.82
C LEU A 59 -2.59 -17.92 -11.70
N ASP A 60 -1.88 -18.75 -12.42
CA ASP A 60 -0.41 -18.77 -12.52
C ASP A 60 -0.09 -18.58 -14.00
N GLU A 61 0.33 -17.37 -14.37
CA GLU A 61 0.71 -16.97 -15.72
C GLU A 61 2.19 -16.54 -15.72
N PRO A 62 3.13 -17.51 -15.73
CA PRO A 62 4.56 -17.24 -15.60
C PRO A 62 5.05 -16.21 -16.61
N GLY A 63 5.69 -15.14 -16.12
CA GLY A 63 6.21 -14.05 -16.93
C GLY A 63 5.21 -12.93 -17.25
N THR A 64 3.99 -13.02 -16.72
CA THR A 64 3.06 -11.89 -16.65
C THR A 64 2.91 -11.45 -15.18
N ALA A 65 2.72 -10.16 -14.92
CA ALA A 65 2.59 -9.63 -13.56
C ALA A 65 1.24 -9.94 -12.88
N ASN A 66 0.58 -11.04 -13.26
CA ASN A 66 -0.84 -11.31 -13.00
C ASN A 66 -1.12 -12.62 -12.24
N ASP A 67 -0.17 -13.11 -11.44
CA ASP A 67 -0.40 -14.29 -10.62
C ASP A 67 -1.34 -13.95 -9.45
N PHE A 68 -2.43 -14.69 -9.31
CA PHE A 68 -3.42 -14.49 -8.25
C PHE A 68 -3.95 -15.81 -7.71
N ILE A 69 -4.08 -15.91 -6.40
CA ILE A 69 -4.90 -16.94 -5.76
C ILE A 69 -6.33 -16.38 -5.68
N ILE A 70 -7.28 -17.05 -6.33
CA ILE A 70 -8.69 -16.70 -6.30
C ILE A 70 -9.30 -17.36 -5.07
N VAL A 71 -9.83 -16.54 -4.17
CA VAL A 71 -10.41 -17.03 -2.91
C VAL A 71 -11.86 -16.60 -2.76
N ARG A 72 -12.62 -17.38 -2.02
CA ARG A 72 -13.89 -16.97 -1.45
C ARG A 72 -13.67 -16.68 0.02
N VAL A 73 -14.09 -15.49 0.46
CA VAL A 73 -13.93 -15.08 1.86
C VAL A 73 -15.27 -15.00 2.57
N SER A 74 -15.29 -15.21 3.89
CA SER A 74 -16.51 -15.12 4.69
C SER A 74 -16.21 -14.84 6.16
N GLY A 75 -17.26 -14.77 6.98
CA GLY A 75 -17.15 -14.57 8.42
C GLY A 75 -17.59 -13.16 8.86
N GLU A 76 -17.58 -12.94 10.18
CA GLU A 76 -18.15 -11.73 10.78
C GLU A 76 -17.47 -10.45 10.28
N ALA A 77 -16.14 -10.46 10.14
CA ALA A 77 -15.40 -9.30 9.62
C ALA A 77 -15.83 -8.92 8.19
N ILE A 78 -16.08 -9.90 7.32
CA ILE A 78 -16.55 -9.68 5.94
C ILE A 78 -18.00 -9.20 5.93
N ALA A 79 -18.87 -9.86 6.71
CA ALA A 79 -20.29 -9.49 6.81
C ALA A 79 -20.47 -8.06 7.34
N ARG A 80 -19.75 -7.71 8.41
CA ARG A 80 -19.75 -6.36 9.01
C ARG A 80 -19.22 -5.30 8.05
N SER A 81 -18.26 -5.67 7.21
CA SER A 81 -17.70 -4.79 6.19
C SER A 81 -18.61 -4.61 4.97
N GLY A 82 -19.64 -5.45 4.81
CA GLY A 82 -20.46 -5.50 3.59
C GLY A 82 -19.72 -6.10 2.39
N GLY A 83 -18.74 -6.98 2.64
CA GLY A 83 -17.87 -7.60 1.64
C GLY A 83 -16.39 -7.29 1.85
N ILE A 84 -15.58 -7.39 0.79
CA ILE A 84 -14.17 -7.00 0.82
C ILE A 84 -14.08 -5.47 0.65
N ALA A 85 -13.88 -4.76 1.77
CA ALA A 85 -13.82 -3.31 1.81
C ALA A 85 -12.49 -2.75 1.27
N GLN A 86 -12.55 -1.59 0.61
CA GLN A 86 -11.36 -0.79 0.36
C GLN A 86 -10.63 -0.47 1.68
N GLY A 87 -9.31 -0.62 1.67
CA GLY A 87 -8.48 -0.61 2.88
C GLY A 87 -8.23 -1.99 3.51
N MET A 88 -8.90 -3.05 3.04
CA MET A 88 -8.50 -4.44 3.35
C MET A 88 -7.34 -4.94 2.46
N SER A 89 -6.95 -4.16 1.44
CA SER A 89 -5.79 -4.49 0.61
C SER A 89 -4.54 -4.63 1.48
N GLY A 90 -3.84 -5.76 1.36
CA GLY A 90 -2.71 -6.13 2.20
C GLY A 90 -3.05 -7.07 3.35
N SER A 91 -4.31 -7.46 3.55
CA SER A 91 -4.69 -8.40 4.62
C SER A 91 -3.98 -9.75 4.40
N PRO A 92 -3.16 -10.24 5.34
CA PRO A 92 -2.46 -11.49 5.16
C PRO A 92 -3.45 -12.65 5.13
N VAL A 93 -3.22 -13.58 4.22
CA VAL A 93 -4.00 -14.80 4.04
C VAL A 93 -3.10 -15.99 4.34
N TYR A 94 -3.56 -16.84 5.26
CA TYR A 94 -2.89 -18.03 5.72
C TYR A 94 -3.65 -19.27 5.28
N LEU A 95 -2.95 -20.23 4.68
CA LEU A 95 -3.47 -21.55 4.34
C LEU A 95 -2.67 -22.58 5.14
N GLU A 96 -3.36 -23.49 5.83
CA GLU A 96 -2.73 -24.47 6.73
C GLU A 96 -1.78 -23.85 7.78
N GLY A 97 -2.05 -22.60 8.20
CA GLY A 97 -1.21 -21.85 9.14
C GLY A 97 0.03 -21.19 8.52
N LYS A 98 0.25 -21.35 7.22
CA LYS A 98 1.36 -20.76 6.46
C LYS A 98 0.89 -19.55 5.66
N LEU A 99 1.71 -18.51 5.58
CA LEU A 99 1.41 -17.29 4.82
C LEU A 99 1.41 -17.61 3.33
N ALA A 100 0.27 -17.38 2.67
CA ALA A 100 0.09 -17.62 1.24
C ALA A 100 0.19 -16.33 0.42
N GLY A 101 -0.20 -15.19 1.00
CA GLY A 101 -0.22 -13.93 0.27
C GLY A 101 -1.00 -12.83 0.98
N ALA A 102 -1.25 -11.76 0.22
CA ALA A 102 -2.01 -10.61 0.65
C ALA A 102 -3.30 -10.47 -0.15
N LEU A 103 -4.44 -10.35 0.53
CA LEU A 103 -5.70 -9.98 -0.12
C LEU A 103 -5.52 -8.63 -0.81
N SER A 104 -5.67 -8.60 -2.13
CA SER A 104 -5.41 -7.40 -2.92
C SER A 104 -6.71 -6.70 -3.27
N ARG A 105 -7.64 -7.38 -3.93
CA ARG A 105 -8.84 -6.73 -4.47
C ARG A 105 -10.05 -7.65 -4.49
N ALA A 106 -11.22 -7.03 -4.34
CA ALA A 106 -12.50 -7.69 -4.50
C ALA A 106 -12.77 -7.95 -5.98
N ALA A 107 -13.35 -9.11 -6.30
CA ALA A 107 -14.04 -9.30 -7.56
C ALA A 107 -15.38 -8.54 -7.48
N MET A 108 -15.35 -7.25 -7.84
CA MET A 108 -16.49 -6.31 -7.75
C MET A 108 -17.75 -6.75 -8.51
N TRP A 109 -17.67 -7.81 -9.32
CA TRP A 109 -18.78 -8.46 -10.02
C TRP A 109 -19.44 -9.60 -9.22
N SER A 110 -18.92 -9.95 -8.05
CA SER A 110 -19.46 -10.98 -7.17
C SER A 110 -20.70 -10.45 -6.44
N ALA A 111 -21.87 -11.00 -6.79
CA ALA A 111 -23.17 -10.58 -6.28
C ALA A 111 -23.49 -11.07 -4.85
N GLU A 112 -22.52 -11.64 -4.14
CA GLU A 112 -22.68 -12.24 -2.80
C GLU A 112 -21.84 -11.50 -1.75
N PRO A 113 -22.37 -10.45 -1.08
CA PRO A 113 -21.62 -9.65 -0.11
C PRO A 113 -21.10 -10.43 1.10
N GLU A 114 -21.78 -11.52 1.47
CA GLU A 114 -21.37 -12.37 2.61
C GLU A 114 -20.30 -13.40 2.24
N ARG A 115 -20.17 -13.73 0.95
CA ARG A 115 -19.19 -14.69 0.43
C ARG A 115 -18.51 -14.20 -0.86
N PRO A 116 -17.95 -12.98 -0.87
CA PRO A 116 -17.42 -12.39 -2.09
C PRO A 116 -16.16 -13.14 -2.53
N LEU A 117 -15.91 -13.09 -3.84
CA LEU A 117 -14.64 -13.52 -4.39
C LEU A 117 -13.59 -12.41 -4.22
N GLY A 118 -12.40 -12.81 -3.80
CA GLY A 118 -11.23 -11.96 -3.66
C GLY A 118 -10.06 -12.50 -4.47
N LEU A 119 -9.14 -11.61 -4.82
CA LEU A 119 -7.84 -11.95 -5.36
C LEU A 119 -6.80 -11.76 -4.27
N VAL A 120 -5.92 -12.74 -4.13
CA VAL A 120 -4.78 -12.72 -3.21
C VAL A 120 -3.52 -12.70 -4.07
N THR A 121 -2.68 -11.70 -3.83
CA THR A 121 -1.35 -11.61 -4.42
C THR A 121 -0.43 -12.58 -3.70
N PRO A 122 0.21 -13.53 -4.40
CA PRO A 122 1.08 -14.51 -3.76
C PRO A 122 2.21 -13.85 -2.98
N ILE A 123 2.60 -14.46 -1.85
CA ILE A 123 3.61 -13.86 -0.97
C ILE A 123 5.02 -13.88 -1.57
N GLU A 124 5.36 -14.92 -2.35
CA GLU A 124 6.69 -15.11 -2.94
C GLU A 124 7.20 -13.88 -3.73
N PRO A 125 6.47 -13.36 -4.74
CA PRO A 125 6.91 -12.16 -5.46
C PRO A 125 6.90 -10.91 -4.57
N MET A 126 6.05 -10.83 -3.54
CA MET A 126 6.07 -9.71 -2.60
C MET A 126 7.35 -9.69 -1.75
N LEU A 127 7.87 -10.88 -1.38
CA LEU A 127 9.12 -11.00 -0.63
C LEU A 127 10.34 -10.62 -1.46
N GLU A 128 10.32 -10.86 -2.77
CA GLU A 128 11.37 -10.39 -3.68
C GLU A 128 11.46 -8.86 -3.63
N VAL A 129 10.32 -8.16 -3.70
CA VAL A 129 10.28 -6.69 -3.54
C VAL A 129 10.86 -6.27 -2.20
N LEU A 130 10.50 -6.93 -1.09
CA LEU A 130 11.04 -6.61 0.23
C LEU A 130 12.57 -6.73 0.28
N SER A 131 13.12 -7.77 -0.37
CA SER A 131 14.56 -8.04 -0.38
C SER A 131 15.38 -6.99 -1.13
N GLU A 132 14.80 -6.30 -2.12
CA GLU A 132 15.45 -5.21 -2.87
C GLU A 132 15.73 -3.97 -2.02
N PHE A 133 14.90 -3.75 -0.99
CA PHE A 133 14.96 -2.55 -0.15
C PHE A 133 15.55 -2.80 1.24
N ASN A 134 15.87 -4.05 1.55
CA ASN A 134 16.83 -4.32 2.61
C ASN A 134 18.18 -3.75 2.17
N PRO A 135 18.79 -2.85 2.96
CA PRO A 135 20.03 -2.19 2.55
C PRO A 135 21.08 -3.26 2.21
N PRO A 136 21.62 -3.27 0.97
CA PRO A 136 22.65 -4.22 0.62
C PRO A 136 23.85 -4.00 1.54
N THR A 137 24.48 -5.09 1.97
CA THR A 137 25.70 -5.06 2.81
C THR A 137 26.88 -4.33 2.12
N GLN A 138 26.73 -3.92 0.86
CA GLN A 138 27.70 -3.16 0.08
C GLN A 138 27.01 -2.04 -0.71
N PRO A 139 27.61 -0.84 -0.83
CA PRO A 139 27.09 0.23 -1.67
C PRO A 139 27.04 -0.21 -3.14
N GLU A 140 25.89 -0.09 -3.80
CA GLU A 140 25.77 -0.32 -5.25
C GLU A 140 26.61 0.71 -6.02
N GLU A 141 27.37 0.23 -7.01
CA GLU A 141 28.04 1.11 -7.96
C GLU A 141 27.01 1.85 -8.82
N PRO A 142 27.23 3.15 -9.14
CA PRO A 142 26.30 3.93 -9.94
C PRO A 142 26.06 3.29 -11.30
N GLN A 143 24.80 2.94 -11.59
CA GLN A 143 24.44 2.32 -12.85
C GLN A 143 24.61 3.33 -14.00
N LYS A 144 25.52 3.02 -14.93
CA LYS A 144 25.83 3.87 -16.09
C LYS A 144 24.92 3.48 -17.26
N LEU A 145 24.02 4.37 -17.65
CA LEU A 145 23.11 4.14 -18.78
C LEU A 145 23.79 4.44 -20.13
N PRO A 146 23.42 3.73 -21.21
CA PRO A 146 23.89 4.05 -22.56
C PRO A 146 23.42 5.45 -22.97
N VAL A 147 24.30 6.20 -23.63
CA VAL A 147 24.07 7.61 -23.98
C VAL A 147 23.53 7.71 -25.41
N PRO A 148 22.40 8.41 -25.64
CA PRO A 148 21.97 8.79 -26.98
C PRO A 148 23.06 9.52 -27.78
N LYS A 149 23.21 9.21 -29.07
CA LYS A 149 24.25 9.79 -29.96
C LYS A 149 24.22 11.32 -30.03
N GLU A 150 23.06 11.91 -29.78
CA GLU A 150 22.83 13.36 -29.72
C GLU A 150 23.53 13.99 -28.51
N LEU A 151 23.58 13.29 -27.38
CA LEU A 151 24.25 13.74 -26.15
C LEU A 151 25.77 13.53 -26.22
N GLU A 152 26.24 12.50 -26.94
CA GLU A 152 27.67 12.31 -27.22
C GLU A 152 28.27 13.50 -28.00
N LYS A 153 27.52 14.06 -28.95
CA LYS A 153 27.92 15.26 -29.71
C LYS A 153 28.06 16.52 -28.84
N LEU A 154 27.44 16.52 -27.66
CA LEU A 154 27.54 17.60 -26.67
C LEU A 154 28.66 17.35 -25.64
N GLY A 155 29.47 16.30 -25.82
CA GLY A 155 30.59 15.96 -24.93
C GLY A 155 30.18 15.13 -23.70
N ILE A 156 28.96 14.58 -23.68
CA ILE A 156 28.47 13.75 -22.57
C ILE A 156 28.82 12.29 -22.83
N SER A 157 29.56 11.70 -21.89
CA SER A 157 30.15 10.35 -21.92
C SER A 157 29.40 9.30 -21.09
N GLY A 158 28.33 9.71 -20.39
CA GLY A 158 27.52 8.82 -19.56
C GLY A 158 26.37 9.55 -18.89
N VAL A 159 25.26 8.83 -18.69
CA VAL A 159 24.20 9.24 -17.75
C VAL A 159 24.31 8.36 -16.50
N VAL A 160 24.37 9.00 -15.34
CA VAL A 160 24.48 8.33 -14.04
C VAL A 160 23.22 8.63 -13.24
N LEU A 161 22.51 7.58 -12.84
CA LEU A 161 21.42 7.69 -11.88
C LEU A 161 21.99 7.68 -10.47
N CYS A 162 21.76 8.74 -9.70
CA CYS A 162 22.27 8.89 -8.34
C CYS A 162 21.14 9.28 -7.38
N GLN A 163 21.24 8.84 -6.12
CA GLN A 163 20.24 9.17 -5.09
C GLN A 163 20.34 10.62 -4.60
N ALA A 164 21.51 11.25 -4.75
CA ALA A 164 21.79 12.63 -4.38
C ALA A 164 22.80 13.25 -5.36
N PRO A 165 22.81 14.58 -5.54
CA PRO A 165 23.79 15.26 -6.38
C PRO A 165 25.22 14.99 -5.88
N PRO A 166 26.17 14.63 -6.77
CA PRO A 166 27.54 14.34 -6.38
C PRO A 166 28.26 15.59 -5.87
N SER A 167 29.06 15.44 -4.81
CA SER A 167 29.90 16.52 -4.26
C SER A 167 31.01 16.96 -5.22
N GLN A 168 31.42 16.08 -6.13
CA GLN A 168 32.41 16.36 -7.18
C GLN A 168 31.89 15.86 -8.54
N PRO A 169 31.18 16.71 -9.31
CA PRO A 169 30.66 16.32 -10.61
C PRO A 169 31.78 16.22 -11.64
N VAL A 170 31.82 15.11 -12.36
CA VAL A 170 32.65 14.95 -13.56
C VAL A 170 31.96 15.63 -14.75
N GLY A 171 32.62 16.62 -15.37
CA GLY A 171 32.01 17.48 -16.40
C GLY A 171 31.54 16.77 -17.68
N THR A 172 31.95 15.52 -17.91
CA THR A 172 31.52 14.70 -19.04
C THR A 172 30.39 13.73 -18.68
N LEU A 173 29.84 13.78 -17.47
CA LEU A 173 28.76 12.91 -17.02
C LEU A 173 27.51 13.74 -16.71
N LEU A 174 26.36 13.24 -17.15
CA LEU A 174 25.06 13.79 -16.81
C LEU A 174 24.52 13.01 -15.61
N TYR A 175 24.29 13.70 -14.50
CA TYR A 175 23.74 13.12 -13.29
C TYR A 175 22.24 13.38 -13.25
N ALA A 176 21.46 12.35 -12.97
CA ALA A 176 20.03 12.45 -12.72
C ALA A 176 19.73 11.89 -11.33
N TRP A 177 19.01 12.67 -10.53
CA TRP A 177 18.54 12.26 -9.20
C TRP A 177 17.06 12.62 -9.05
N PRO A 178 16.28 11.84 -8.29
CA PRO A 178 14.88 12.16 -8.02
C PRO A 178 14.79 13.45 -7.19
N VAL A 179 13.84 14.32 -7.52
CA VAL A 179 13.52 15.51 -6.72
C VAL A 179 12.52 15.09 -5.63
N GLN A 180 12.94 15.08 -4.37
CA GLN A 180 12.13 14.67 -3.21
C GLN A 180 11.14 15.72 -2.70
N SER A 181 10.79 16.74 -3.49
CA SER A 181 9.91 17.81 -3.02
C SER A 181 8.44 17.51 -3.32
N PRO A 182 7.58 17.21 -2.32
CA PRO A 182 6.14 17.25 -2.54
C PRO A 182 5.75 18.68 -2.91
N ILE A 183 4.98 18.84 -4.00
CA ILE A 183 4.37 20.12 -4.34
C ILE A 183 3.19 20.31 -3.39
N VAL A 184 3.41 21.02 -2.29
CA VAL A 184 2.34 21.46 -1.39
C VAL A 184 1.78 22.77 -1.92
N THR A 185 0.49 22.79 -2.24
CA THR A 185 -0.23 24.04 -2.55
C THR A 185 -1.25 24.30 -1.45
N GLN A 186 -1.22 25.49 -0.87
CA GLN A 186 -2.21 25.96 0.11
C GLN A 186 -3.17 26.97 -0.55
N GLY A 187 -4.40 27.05 -0.06
CA GLY A 187 -5.38 28.04 -0.53
C GLY A 187 -6.14 27.67 -1.81
N LEU A 188 -6.24 26.38 -2.14
CA LEU A 188 -7.10 25.95 -3.24
C LEU A 188 -8.56 26.27 -2.92
N SER A 189 -9.21 27.03 -3.80
CA SER A 189 -10.66 27.24 -3.72
C SER A 189 -11.39 25.91 -3.94
N PRO A 190 -12.66 25.74 -3.48
CA PRO A 190 -13.45 24.53 -3.77
C PRO A 190 -13.49 24.18 -5.26
N ARG A 191 -13.53 25.20 -6.13
CA ARG A 191 -13.49 25.04 -7.59
C ARG A 191 -12.12 24.53 -8.07
N THR A 192 -11.03 25.02 -7.50
CA THR A 192 -9.67 24.58 -7.87
C THR A 192 -9.44 23.14 -7.43
N LEU A 193 -9.95 22.77 -6.25
CA LEU A 193 -9.91 21.40 -5.75
C LEU A 193 -10.77 20.47 -6.62
N GLU A 194 -11.94 20.92 -7.05
CA GLU A 194 -12.80 20.16 -7.95
C GLU A 194 -12.12 19.89 -9.28
N VAL A 195 -11.53 20.92 -9.90
CA VAL A 195 -10.75 20.80 -11.14
C VAL A 195 -9.53 19.90 -10.97
N LEU A 196 -8.82 19.97 -9.84
CA LEU A 196 -7.71 19.07 -9.54
C LEU A 196 -8.18 17.61 -9.37
N SER A 197 -9.33 17.42 -8.73
CA SER A 197 -9.88 16.09 -8.47
C SER A 197 -10.44 15.43 -9.73
N GLN A 198 -11.17 16.17 -10.56
CA GLN A 198 -11.85 15.66 -11.75
C GLN A 198 -10.97 15.70 -13.00
N GLY A 199 -10.01 16.63 -13.03
CA GLY A 199 -9.16 16.89 -14.17
C GLY A 199 -9.68 18.08 -14.99
N VAL A 200 -8.92 18.41 -16.02
CA VAL A 200 -9.27 19.50 -16.95
C VAL A 200 -9.54 18.89 -18.31
N SER A 201 -10.77 19.08 -18.81
CA SER A 201 -11.03 18.87 -20.24
C SER A 201 -10.32 19.96 -21.02
N LEU A 202 -9.47 19.55 -21.95
CA LEU A 202 -8.67 20.48 -22.77
C LEU A 202 -9.46 20.98 -24.00
N ASP A 203 -10.69 20.50 -24.20
CA ASP A 203 -11.58 20.97 -25.28
C ASP A 203 -12.17 22.36 -24.99
N LEU A 204 -12.00 22.86 -23.76
CA LEU A 204 -12.47 24.18 -23.32
C LEU A 204 -11.41 25.28 -23.50
N VAL A 205 -10.20 24.95 -23.94
CA VAL A 205 -9.08 25.91 -24.04
C VAL A 205 -8.49 25.87 -25.45
N ASP A 206 -8.76 26.91 -26.25
CA ASP A 206 -8.20 27.02 -27.61
C ASP A 206 -6.77 27.58 -27.54
N HIS A 207 -5.78 26.69 -27.37
CA HIS A 207 -4.37 27.06 -27.25
C HIS A 207 -3.49 26.35 -28.29
N PRO A 208 -2.55 27.05 -28.97
CA PRO A 208 -1.78 26.49 -30.08
C PRO A 208 -0.92 25.27 -29.70
N PHE A 209 -0.46 25.17 -28.45
CA PHE A 209 0.27 24.00 -27.96
C PHE A 209 -0.59 22.74 -27.78
N LEU A 210 -1.91 22.89 -27.60
CA LEU A 210 -2.84 21.76 -27.46
C LEU A 210 -3.17 21.10 -28.80
N ARG A 211 -2.74 21.68 -29.93
CA ARG A 211 -2.89 21.11 -31.27
C ARG A 211 -1.84 20.05 -31.62
N LEU A 212 -0.78 19.94 -30.81
CA LEU A 212 0.26 18.92 -30.94
C LEU A 212 -0.05 17.65 -30.11
N ARG A 213 -1.25 17.58 -29.49
CA ARG A 213 -1.63 16.48 -28.61
C ARG A 213 -2.00 15.22 -29.38
N PRO A 214 -1.66 14.01 -28.87
CA PRO A 214 -2.17 12.76 -29.43
C PRO A 214 -3.70 12.70 -29.32
N ALA A 215 -4.38 12.22 -30.37
CA ALA A 215 -5.85 12.19 -30.48
C ALA A 215 -6.57 11.30 -29.45
N TRP A 216 -5.83 10.56 -28.61
CA TRP A 216 -6.35 9.68 -27.56
C TRP A 216 -6.33 10.31 -26.16
N ARG A 217 -5.98 11.60 -26.04
CA ARG A 217 -5.93 12.36 -24.78
C ARG A 217 -6.81 13.61 -24.85
N ASP A 218 -8.06 13.48 -24.40
CA ASP A 218 -9.08 14.54 -24.41
C ASP A 218 -8.97 15.52 -23.22
N GLY A 219 -8.14 15.20 -22.23
CA GLY A 219 -7.94 16.05 -21.05
C GLY A 219 -6.70 15.69 -20.24
N ILE A 220 -6.41 16.52 -19.24
CA ILE A 220 -5.48 16.18 -18.16
C ILE A 220 -6.30 15.42 -17.12
N PRO A 221 -6.05 14.12 -16.89
CA PRO A 221 -6.78 13.36 -15.88
C PRO A 221 -6.53 13.97 -14.50
N GLY A 222 -7.59 14.18 -13.74
CA GLY A 222 -7.49 14.61 -12.35
C GLY A 222 -7.11 13.46 -11.43
N LEU A 223 -6.95 13.76 -10.15
CA LEU A 223 -6.60 12.78 -9.12
C LEU A 223 -7.58 11.59 -9.03
N ARG A 224 -8.83 11.75 -9.45
CA ARG A 224 -9.81 10.64 -9.55
C ARG A 224 -9.45 9.58 -10.58
N GLY A 225 -8.78 9.95 -11.68
CA GLY A 225 -8.42 9.05 -12.77
C GLY A 225 -7.57 7.85 -12.32
N PRO A 226 -6.46 8.05 -11.59
CA PRO A 226 -5.65 6.98 -11.02
C PRO A 226 -6.20 6.40 -9.70
N GLY A 227 -7.45 6.66 -9.32
CA GLY A 227 -8.05 6.04 -8.14
C GLY A 227 -7.86 6.79 -6.81
N VAL A 228 -7.28 8.00 -6.80
CA VAL A 228 -7.24 8.90 -5.61
C VAL A 228 -8.63 9.53 -5.34
N GLY A 229 -9.69 8.95 -5.90
CA GLY A 229 -11.00 9.57 -6.04
C GLY A 229 -11.91 9.49 -4.83
N ARG A 230 -11.58 8.67 -3.85
CA ARG A 230 -12.30 8.57 -2.58
C ARG A 230 -11.32 8.84 -1.44
N ILE A 231 -11.00 10.11 -1.21
CA ILE A 231 -10.42 10.54 0.06
C ILE A 231 -11.54 10.38 1.11
N VAL A 232 -11.76 9.15 1.57
CA VAL A 232 -12.66 8.85 2.69
C VAL A 232 -11.84 8.86 3.97
N GLN A 233 -11.19 10.00 4.22
CA GLN A 233 -10.57 10.25 5.51
C GLN A 233 -11.60 10.97 6.36
N ALA A 234 -11.91 10.41 7.53
CA ALA A 234 -12.67 11.17 8.52
C ALA A 234 -11.84 12.43 8.89
N PRO A 235 -12.44 13.64 8.91
CA PRO A 235 -11.71 14.84 9.32
C PRO A 235 -11.24 14.66 10.77
N GLY A 236 -9.94 14.48 10.92
CA GLY A 236 -9.28 14.32 12.21
C GLY A 236 -7.79 14.48 11.98
N GLY A 237 -7.18 15.43 12.68
CA GLY A 237 -5.73 15.63 12.64
C GLY A 237 -5.01 14.33 12.99
N ALA A 238 -3.78 14.17 12.49
CA ALA A 238 -2.92 13.04 12.80
C ALA A 238 -2.96 12.77 14.31
N ARG A 239 -3.50 11.62 14.70
CA ARG A 239 -3.44 11.18 16.10
C ARG A 239 -2.00 10.74 16.36
N ASP A 240 -1.41 11.30 17.41
CA ASP A 240 -0.21 10.74 18.01
C ASP A 240 -0.62 9.44 18.71
N ASP A 241 -0.36 8.33 18.05
CA ASP A 241 -0.62 6.97 18.49
C ASP A 241 0.56 6.39 19.28
N GLY A 242 1.53 7.22 19.67
CA GLY A 242 2.63 6.81 20.55
C GLY A 242 3.55 5.76 19.94
N GLY A 243 3.56 5.60 18.62
CA GLY A 243 4.31 4.56 17.92
C GLY A 243 3.64 3.19 17.98
N ALA A 244 2.33 3.13 17.68
CA ALA A 244 1.62 1.86 17.53
C ALA A 244 2.39 0.95 16.55
N ARG A 245 2.79 -0.22 17.04
CA ARG A 245 3.64 -1.15 16.30
C ARG A 245 2.82 -1.80 15.18
N PHE A 246 3.35 -1.82 13.97
CA PHE A 246 2.76 -2.58 12.88
C PHE A 246 2.72 -4.07 13.22
N VAL A 247 1.59 -4.71 12.94
CA VAL A 247 1.37 -6.15 13.11
C VAL A 247 0.66 -6.70 11.86
N PRO A 248 0.87 -7.96 11.47
CA PRO A 248 0.12 -8.58 10.39
C PRO A 248 -1.40 -8.47 10.60
N GLY A 249 -2.13 -8.01 9.59
CA GLY A 249 -3.56 -7.72 9.65
C GLY A 249 -3.92 -6.37 10.27
N GLY A 250 -2.93 -5.65 10.82
CA GLY A 250 -3.08 -4.31 11.38
C GLY A 250 -3.29 -3.24 10.30
N ALA A 251 -3.88 -2.11 10.71
CA ALA A 251 -4.11 -0.98 9.82
C ALA A 251 -2.80 -0.22 9.54
N VAL A 252 -2.61 0.18 8.29
CA VAL A 252 -1.47 1.01 7.85
C VAL A 252 -1.96 2.08 6.89
N GLY A 253 -1.25 3.19 6.84
CA GLY A 253 -1.54 4.29 5.96
C GLY A 253 -0.38 4.62 5.03
N VAL A 254 -0.74 5.08 3.83
CA VAL A 254 0.18 5.76 2.92
C VAL A 254 -0.23 7.22 2.83
N GLY A 255 0.62 8.12 3.33
CA GLY A 255 0.43 9.56 3.24
C GLY A 255 1.11 10.13 2.00
N LEU A 256 0.36 10.93 1.23
CA LEU A 256 0.87 11.76 0.13
C LEU A 256 1.11 13.21 0.58
N LEU A 257 0.24 13.70 1.46
CA LEU A 257 0.29 15.06 2.00
C LEU A 257 -0.15 15.01 3.46
N THR A 258 0.58 15.69 4.34
CA THR A 258 0.30 15.79 5.78
C THR A 258 0.40 17.24 6.23
N GLY A 259 -0.29 17.62 7.30
CA GLY A 259 -0.40 18.99 7.82
C GLY A 259 -1.85 19.43 7.98
N ASP A 260 -2.18 20.65 7.54
CA ASP A 260 -3.54 21.21 7.62
C ASP A 260 -4.56 20.40 6.82
N VAL A 261 -4.09 19.73 5.77
CA VAL A 261 -4.84 18.75 5.00
C VAL A 261 -4.05 17.46 5.04
N THR A 262 -4.73 16.34 5.21
CA THR A 262 -4.12 15.02 5.06
C THR A 262 -4.72 14.34 3.84
N ILE A 263 -3.86 13.82 2.97
CA ILE A 263 -4.25 13.06 1.78
C ILE A 263 -3.46 11.76 1.78
N GLY A 264 -4.15 10.66 1.62
CA GLY A 264 -3.53 9.35 1.52
C GLY A 264 -4.55 8.25 1.39
N ALA A 265 -4.09 7.02 1.59
CA ALA A 265 -4.93 5.83 1.56
C ALA A 265 -4.68 4.94 2.77
N LEU A 266 -5.70 4.17 3.13
CA LEU A 266 -5.65 3.16 4.16
C LEU A 266 -5.39 1.80 3.51
N GLY A 267 -4.64 0.96 4.20
CA GLY A 267 -4.34 -0.41 3.82
C GLY A 267 -4.22 -1.30 5.04
N THR A 268 -3.73 -2.51 4.80
CA THR A 268 -3.46 -3.51 5.84
C THR A 268 -2.03 -4.01 5.71
N VAL A 269 -1.36 -4.24 6.84
CA VAL A 269 -0.01 -4.83 6.88
C VAL A 269 -0.11 -6.33 6.60
N THR A 270 0.64 -6.83 5.63
CA THR A 270 0.73 -8.26 5.31
C THR A 270 1.75 -8.95 6.20
N LEU A 271 2.96 -8.41 6.26
CA LEU A 271 4.11 -9.01 6.95
C LEU A 271 4.94 -7.89 7.57
N VAL A 272 5.51 -8.16 8.73
CA VAL A 272 6.55 -7.33 9.36
C VAL A 272 7.79 -8.21 9.48
N ASP A 273 8.91 -7.76 8.93
CA ASP A 273 10.20 -8.45 8.94
C ASP A 273 11.30 -7.48 9.40
N GLY A 274 11.69 -7.60 10.67
CA GLY A 274 12.63 -6.67 11.29
C GLY A 274 12.13 -5.21 11.24
N ASP A 275 12.90 -4.36 10.57
CA ASP A 275 12.60 -2.93 10.38
C ASP A 275 11.84 -2.63 9.08
N ALA A 276 11.50 -3.67 8.30
CA ALA A 276 10.76 -3.56 7.05
C ALA A 276 9.37 -4.20 7.17
N LEU A 277 8.44 -3.80 6.30
CA LEU A 277 7.12 -4.39 6.23
C LEU A 277 6.62 -4.47 4.80
N LEU A 278 5.74 -5.44 4.56
CA LEU A 278 4.90 -5.52 3.38
C LEU A 278 3.48 -5.07 3.74
N ALA A 279 2.92 -4.20 2.91
CA ALA A 279 1.57 -3.69 3.04
C ALA A 279 0.99 -3.46 1.65
N PHE A 280 -0.34 -3.48 1.57
CA PHE A 280 -1.11 -3.48 0.32
C PHE A 280 -0.85 -4.74 -0.53
N GLY A 281 -1.92 -5.29 -1.08
CA GLY A 281 -1.81 -6.43 -2.00
C GLY A 281 -1.65 -5.99 -3.45
N HIS A 282 -1.67 -4.70 -3.74
CA HIS A 282 -1.55 -4.16 -5.10
C HIS A 282 -0.96 -2.75 -5.09
N PRO A 283 -0.50 -2.23 -6.26
CA PRO A 283 -0.05 -0.86 -6.36
C PRO A 283 -1.13 0.13 -5.93
N PHE A 284 -0.71 1.18 -5.25
CA PHE A 284 -1.54 2.33 -4.91
C PHE A 284 -1.62 3.32 -6.08
N LEU A 285 -0.51 3.96 -6.43
CA LEU A 285 -0.41 4.89 -7.57
C LEU A 285 0.39 4.31 -8.73
N PHE A 286 1.00 3.13 -8.54
CA PHE A 286 1.86 2.47 -9.50
C PHE A 286 3.01 3.34 -9.98
N THR A 287 3.69 3.97 -9.02
CA THR A 287 4.80 4.90 -9.27
C THR A 287 6.18 4.26 -9.33
N GLY A 288 6.30 2.96 -9.04
CA GLY A 288 7.58 2.26 -9.04
C GLY A 288 8.30 2.43 -7.71
N ARG A 289 9.49 3.02 -7.74
CA ARG A 289 10.24 3.40 -6.54
C ARG A 289 9.66 4.71 -6.00
N SER A 290 9.37 4.75 -4.71
CA SER A 290 8.59 5.82 -4.09
C SER A 290 9.20 6.26 -2.77
N ASP A 291 8.77 7.41 -2.24
CA ASP A 291 9.16 7.92 -0.92
C ASP A 291 7.89 8.48 -0.23
N TYR A 292 6.85 7.65 -0.11
CA TYR A 292 5.61 8.09 0.57
C TYR A 292 5.74 8.00 2.08
N PHE A 293 4.93 8.77 2.81
CA PHE A 293 4.88 8.62 4.26
C PHE A 293 4.24 7.28 4.61
N LEU A 294 5.00 6.38 5.24
CA LEU A 294 4.41 5.26 5.96
C LEU A 294 3.83 5.83 7.25
N THR A 295 2.53 5.66 7.45
CA THR A 295 1.84 6.13 8.65
C THR A 295 1.13 4.97 9.34
N SER A 296 0.89 5.10 10.64
CA SER A 296 -0.18 4.34 11.25
C SER A 296 -1.54 4.76 10.71
N ALA A 297 -2.56 3.97 11.06
CA ALA A 297 -3.93 4.25 10.70
C ALA A 297 -4.87 3.81 11.83
N HIS A 298 -5.88 4.62 12.10
CA HIS A 298 -6.97 4.26 13.01
C HIS A 298 -8.25 4.04 12.22
N ILE A 299 -8.88 2.87 12.37
CA ILE A 299 -10.13 2.54 11.71
C ILE A 299 -11.28 2.84 12.66
N PHE A 300 -12.15 3.79 12.31
CA PHE A 300 -13.34 4.06 13.10
C PHE A 300 -14.37 2.95 12.90
N ASP A 301 -14.64 2.62 11.64
CA ASP A 301 -15.53 1.54 11.27
C ASP A 301 -15.35 1.13 9.81
N THR A 302 -16.07 0.10 9.38
CA THR A 302 -16.29 -0.26 7.97
C THR A 302 -17.68 0.15 7.53
N VAL A 303 -17.77 0.72 6.33
CA VAL A 303 -19.04 1.17 5.76
C VAL A 303 -19.40 0.27 4.58
N ALA A 304 -20.52 -0.45 4.71
CA ALA A 304 -21.15 -1.11 3.58
C ALA A 304 -21.72 -0.05 2.64
N ALA A 305 -21.42 -0.17 1.34
CA ALA A 305 -21.93 0.75 0.32
C ALA A 305 -22.41 -0.02 -0.91
N LEU A 306 -23.34 0.59 -1.66
CA LEU A 306 -23.92 -0.03 -2.86
C LEU A 306 -22.92 -0.18 -4.00
N ASP A 307 -21.89 0.68 -4.04
CA ASP A 307 -20.84 0.64 -5.06
C ASP A 307 -19.67 -0.25 -4.61
N ALA A 308 -19.01 0.13 -3.52
CA ALA A 308 -17.86 -0.56 -2.96
C ALA A 308 -17.78 -0.31 -1.44
N PRO A 309 -17.78 -1.36 -0.60
CA PRO A 309 -17.52 -1.18 0.83
C PRO A 309 -16.14 -0.58 1.07
N TYR A 310 -15.94 0.14 2.18
CA TYR A 310 -14.67 0.80 2.50
C TYR A 310 -14.46 0.95 4.01
N LYS A 311 -13.20 1.01 4.44
CA LYS A 311 -12.82 1.39 5.81
C LYS A 311 -12.94 2.90 5.97
N LEU A 312 -13.66 3.35 6.99
CA LEU A 312 -13.70 4.74 7.44
C LEU A 312 -12.65 4.91 8.54
N GLY A 313 -11.58 5.63 8.22
CA GLY A 313 -10.46 5.80 9.14
C GLY A 313 -9.77 7.15 8.99
N THR A 314 -8.70 7.32 9.76
CA THR A 314 -7.76 8.44 9.61
C THR A 314 -6.33 7.93 9.63
N LEU A 315 -5.43 8.69 8.99
CA LEU A 315 -4.00 8.47 9.06
C LEU A 315 -3.47 9.00 10.39
N GLY A 316 -2.55 8.26 10.99
CA GLY A 316 -1.86 8.62 12.22
C GLY A 316 -0.51 9.28 11.96
N ALA A 317 0.40 9.14 12.91
CA ALA A 317 1.77 9.65 12.79
C ALA A 317 2.54 8.93 11.68
N SER A 318 3.45 9.66 11.03
CA SER A 318 4.42 9.04 10.11
C SER A 318 5.47 8.28 10.92
N GLN A 319 5.65 7.00 10.58
CA GLN A 319 6.56 6.08 11.26
C GLN A 319 7.68 5.57 10.33
N GLY A 320 7.71 6.00 9.06
CA GLY A 320 8.73 5.61 8.11
C GLY A 320 8.40 6.05 6.68
N ALA A 321 8.95 5.33 5.70
CA ALA A 321 8.71 5.57 4.29
C ALA A 321 8.26 4.30 3.55
N ILE A 322 7.40 4.47 2.55
CA ILE A 322 7.07 3.42 1.57
C ILE A 322 7.99 3.60 0.36
N LEU A 323 8.84 2.59 0.15
CA LEU A 323 9.93 2.65 -0.83
C LEU A 323 9.57 2.08 -2.21
N ALA A 324 8.46 1.33 -2.29
CA ALA A 324 7.99 0.69 -3.50
C ALA A 324 6.46 0.72 -3.61
N ASP A 325 5.98 1.10 -4.78
CA ASP A 325 4.58 1.13 -5.21
C ASP A 325 4.49 0.59 -6.64
N ARG A 326 4.61 -0.74 -6.75
CA ARG A 326 4.63 -1.47 -8.02
C ARG A 326 3.99 -2.85 -7.87
N TRP A 327 3.84 -3.56 -8.98
CA TRP A 327 3.45 -4.96 -8.94
C TRP A 327 4.54 -5.76 -8.26
N ALA A 328 4.12 -6.82 -7.57
CA ALA A 328 5.04 -7.76 -6.96
C ALA A 328 5.82 -8.54 -8.03
N ALA A 329 5.17 -8.85 -9.16
CA ALA A 329 5.72 -9.49 -10.34
C ALA A 329 5.97 -8.50 -11.50
#